data_AF-A0A537JGX0-F1
#
_entry.id   AF-A0A537JGX0-F1
#
_cell.length_a   1.000
_cell.length_b   1.000
_cell.length_c   1.000
_cell.angle_alpha   90.00
_cell.angle_beta   90.00
_cell.angle_gamma   90.00
#
_symmetry.space_group_name_H-M   'P 1'
#
loop_
_entity.id
_entity.type
_entity.pdbx_description
1 polymer ?
#
loop_
_entity_poly.entity_id
_entity_poly.type
_entity_poly.pdbx_seq_one_letter_code
_entity_poly.pdbx_strand_id
1 'polypeptide(L)'
;MIAAIKQKDRAALYQQSHPTLGRDPKRFDDQAKAFFQQFEVLELVAMPRAYEFDGLAVFFAKIRFKQQTFFAPFIFASEDDGSFGFLPYRTDTVTYQLVDDWFNSMWGPAATANPAYCTGEDIKRATHRVSPVPSSGTANWAGPRSSVFLVGASLDTPGRLTTLVSRVTATIKDLKSALAGRGIDDFAERLTPEGARRVKEWFATADQTERRRYQAAITEQQPFFLFDASPLVVVYTKSPVVVQVMYFTFKAGNRLLWTNSSYITVADRVFKRGPLYDAAAPDQPFSSIALK
;
A
#
# COMPACT_ATOMS: atom_id res chain seq x y z
N MET A 1 12.67 18.77 -20.77
CA MET A 1 12.20 17.41 -21.13
C MET A 1 11.00 17.43 -22.09
N ILE A 2 9.85 18.02 -21.73
CA ILE A 2 8.63 17.99 -22.58
C ILE A 2 8.89 18.58 -23.98
N ALA A 3 9.66 19.67 -24.07
CA ALA A 3 10.05 20.26 -25.36
C ALA A 3 10.83 19.24 -26.23
N ALA A 4 11.81 18.54 -25.66
CA ALA A 4 12.58 17.51 -26.36
C ALA A 4 11.70 16.34 -26.81
N ILE A 5 10.72 15.93 -25.99
CA ILE A 5 9.73 14.90 -26.38
C ILE A 5 8.89 15.36 -27.57
N LYS A 6 8.33 16.57 -27.53
CA LYS A 6 7.51 17.12 -28.63
C LYS A 6 8.30 17.30 -29.93
N GLN A 7 9.57 17.64 -29.84
CA GLN A 7 10.47 17.82 -30.98
C GLN A 7 11.08 16.49 -31.47
N LYS A 8 10.81 15.38 -30.78
CA LYS A 8 11.44 14.07 -31.01
C LYS A 8 12.97 14.14 -30.95
N ASP A 9 13.50 15.05 -30.13
CA ASP A 9 14.94 15.24 -29.96
C ASP A 9 15.48 14.23 -28.94
N ARG A 10 15.91 13.08 -29.48
CA ARG A 10 16.54 12.02 -28.68
C ARG A 10 17.78 12.51 -27.94
N ALA A 11 18.61 13.33 -28.57
CA ALA A 11 19.87 13.76 -27.99
C ALA A 11 19.63 14.70 -26.80
N ALA A 12 18.76 15.69 -26.96
CA ALA A 12 18.37 16.58 -25.87
C ALA A 12 17.66 15.84 -24.73
N LEU A 13 16.80 14.86 -25.05
CA LEU A 13 16.14 14.04 -24.03
C LEU A 13 17.14 13.18 -23.25
N TYR A 14 18.14 12.60 -23.93
CA TYR A 14 19.21 11.82 -23.30
C TYR A 14 20.07 12.68 -22.39
N GLN A 15 20.45 13.88 -22.83
CA GLN A 15 21.21 14.85 -22.03
C GLN A 15 20.44 15.29 -20.77
N GLN A 16 19.13 15.46 -20.88
CA GLN A 16 18.28 15.83 -19.74
C GLN A 16 17.94 14.65 -18.83
N SER A 17 18.28 13.42 -19.21
CA SER A 17 18.05 12.23 -18.40
C SER A 17 19.14 12.03 -17.36
N HIS A 18 18.78 11.48 -16.20
CA HIS A 18 19.69 11.26 -15.08
C HIS A 18 20.89 10.40 -15.53
N PRO A 19 22.14 10.83 -15.27
CA PRO A 19 23.33 10.24 -15.87
C PRO A 19 23.52 8.74 -15.55
N THR A 20 23.16 8.33 -14.34
CA THR A 20 23.32 6.94 -13.87
C THR A 20 22.03 6.14 -13.85
N LEU A 21 20.87 6.80 -13.74
CA LEU A 21 19.58 6.13 -13.48
C LEU A 21 18.63 6.22 -14.65
N GLY A 22 18.85 7.13 -15.61
CA GLY A 22 17.95 7.38 -16.74
C GLY A 22 18.57 7.11 -18.11
N ARG A 23 19.85 6.71 -18.17
CA ARG A 23 20.61 6.58 -19.43
C ARG A 23 21.00 5.14 -19.78
N ASP A 24 20.35 4.13 -19.19
CA ASP A 24 20.46 2.74 -19.67
C ASP A 24 20.13 2.70 -21.16
N PRO A 25 21.07 2.34 -22.06
CA PRO A 25 20.89 2.56 -23.50
C PRO A 25 19.67 1.86 -24.07
N LYS A 26 19.43 0.60 -23.67
CA LYS A 26 18.33 -0.20 -24.19
C LYS A 26 16.99 0.31 -23.69
N ARG A 27 16.87 0.51 -22.37
CA ARG A 27 15.63 1.00 -21.75
C ARG A 27 15.31 2.43 -22.18
N PHE A 28 16.33 3.27 -22.33
CA PHE A 28 16.16 4.64 -22.81
C PHE A 28 15.59 4.65 -24.23
N ASP A 29 16.19 3.88 -25.15
CA ASP A 29 15.77 3.91 -26.56
C ASP A 29 14.35 3.40 -26.77
N ASP A 30 13.98 2.29 -26.12
CA ASP A 30 12.63 1.74 -26.16
C ASP A 30 11.61 2.76 -25.64
N GLN A 31 11.94 3.43 -24.53
CA GLN A 31 11.04 4.36 -23.86
C GLN A 31 10.96 5.72 -24.56
N ALA A 32 12.06 6.24 -25.09
CA ALA A 32 12.09 7.46 -25.88
C ALA A 32 11.26 7.31 -27.16
N LYS A 33 11.37 6.16 -27.84
CA LYS A 33 10.52 5.83 -29.00
C LYS A 33 9.05 5.81 -28.62
N ALA A 34 8.68 5.20 -27.49
CA ALA A 34 7.31 5.21 -27.00
C ALA A 34 6.81 6.63 -26.72
N PHE A 35 7.61 7.47 -26.04
CA PHE A 35 7.26 8.87 -25.80
C PHE A 35 7.03 9.66 -27.09
N PHE A 36 7.92 9.52 -28.08
CA PHE A 36 7.79 10.25 -29.34
C PHE A 36 6.55 9.85 -30.15
N GLN A 37 6.15 8.57 -30.09
CA GLN A 37 4.92 8.11 -30.74
C GLN A 37 3.66 8.57 -29.98
N GLN A 38 3.73 8.57 -28.65
CA GLN A 38 2.59 8.93 -27.82
C GLN A 38 2.37 10.45 -27.80
N PHE A 39 3.40 11.27 -27.60
CA PHE A 39 3.25 12.71 -27.41
C PHE A 39 2.92 13.52 -28.66
N GLU A 40 2.91 12.93 -29.86
CA GLU A 40 2.34 13.56 -31.05
C GLU A 40 0.84 13.82 -30.91
N VAL A 41 0.16 13.00 -30.14
CA VAL A 41 -1.31 12.97 -30.01
C VAL A 41 -1.79 13.27 -28.59
N LEU A 42 -0.87 13.47 -27.65
CA LEU A 42 -1.15 13.78 -26.26
C LEU A 42 -1.06 15.28 -25.99
N GLU A 43 -2.12 15.82 -25.40
CA GLU A 43 -2.16 17.19 -24.91
C GLU A 43 -1.90 17.19 -23.40
N LEU A 44 -0.85 17.90 -22.95
CA LEU A 44 -0.67 18.20 -21.54
C LEU A 44 -1.69 19.25 -21.12
N VAL A 45 -2.68 18.84 -20.33
CA VAL A 45 -3.78 19.72 -19.89
C VAL A 45 -3.39 20.51 -18.65
N ALA A 46 -2.80 19.84 -17.66
CA ALA A 46 -2.43 20.45 -16.38
C ALA A 46 -1.39 19.61 -15.64
N MET A 47 -0.73 20.21 -14.65
CA MET A 47 0.10 19.52 -13.68
C MET A 47 -0.53 19.64 -12.29
N PRO A 48 -1.57 18.85 -11.97
CA PRO A 48 -2.32 19.02 -10.73
C PRO A 48 -1.52 18.78 -9.45
N ARG A 49 -0.48 17.92 -9.50
CA ARG A 49 0.29 17.53 -8.31
C ARG A 49 1.76 17.31 -8.63
N ALA A 50 2.58 17.67 -7.66
CA ALA A 50 3.99 17.32 -7.59
C ALA A 50 4.31 16.85 -6.17
N TYR A 51 5.18 15.85 -6.06
CA TYR A 51 5.66 15.32 -4.79
C TYR A 51 7.17 15.20 -4.84
N GLU A 52 7.83 15.60 -3.77
CA GLU A 52 9.27 15.42 -3.58
C GLU A 52 9.49 14.51 -2.38
N PHE A 53 10.25 13.43 -2.60
CA PHE A 53 10.56 12.46 -1.56
C PHE A 53 11.79 11.64 -1.95
N ASP A 54 12.67 11.37 -0.99
CA ASP A 54 13.71 10.34 -1.13
C ASP A 54 14.60 10.50 -2.38
N GLY A 55 14.95 11.73 -2.73
CA GLY A 55 15.75 12.03 -3.93
C GLY A 55 14.97 11.99 -5.25
N LEU A 56 13.63 11.87 -5.20
CA LEU A 56 12.76 11.92 -6.36
C LEU A 56 11.88 13.17 -6.33
N ALA A 57 11.68 13.76 -7.51
CA ALA A 57 10.62 14.71 -7.79
C ALA A 57 9.67 14.10 -8.82
N VAL A 58 8.39 13.93 -8.46
CA VAL A 58 7.38 13.27 -9.28
C VAL A 58 6.24 14.24 -9.58
N PHE A 59 6.00 14.47 -10.86
CA PHE A 59 4.96 15.35 -11.36
C PHE A 59 3.86 14.52 -12.04
N PHE A 60 2.66 14.51 -11.46
CA PHE A 60 1.52 13.79 -12.02
C PHE A 60 0.78 14.67 -13.01
N ALA A 61 1.05 14.47 -14.30
CA ALA A 61 0.49 15.25 -15.39
C ALA A 61 -0.88 14.75 -15.79
N LYS A 62 -1.84 15.67 -15.93
CA LYS A 62 -3.13 15.42 -16.58
C LYS A 62 -2.92 15.48 -18.09
N ILE A 63 -3.06 14.35 -18.76
CA ILE A 63 -2.87 14.22 -20.19
C ILE A 63 -4.20 13.86 -20.85
N ARG A 64 -4.52 14.55 -21.95
CA ARG A 64 -5.66 14.24 -22.81
C ARG A 64 -5.18 13.50 -24.06
N PHE A 65 -5.81 12.38 -24.35
CA PHE A 65 -5.67 11.62 -25.60
C PHE A 65 -7.05 11.42 -26.21
N LYS A 66 -7.27 11.99 -27.40
CA LYS A 66 -8.61 12.00 -28.02
C LYS A 66 -9.64 12.56 -27.02
N GLN A 67 -10.70 11.79 -26.70
CA GLN A 67 -11.74 12.18 -25.73
C GLN A 67 -11.48 11.69 -24.30
N GLN A 68 -10.37 10.97 -24.06
CA GLN A 68 -10.04 10.43 -22.74
C GLN A 68 -8.98 11.27 -22.05
N THR A 69 -9.06 11.36 -20.73
CA THR A 69 -8.05 12.01 -19.90
C THR A 69 -7.53 11.02 -18.88
N PHE A 70 -6.22 10.98 -18.70
CA PHE A 70 -5.55 10.13 -17.72
C PHE A 70 -4.41 10.90 -17.05
N PHE A 71 -3.84 10.33 -15.98
CA PHE A 71 -2.65 10.87 -15.33
C PHE A 71 -1.41 10.08 -15.72
N ALA A 72 -0.31 10.78 -15.99
CA ALA A 72 0.99 10.18 -16.25
C ALA A 72 2.06 10.81 -15.35
N PRO A 73 2.87 9.99 -14.64
CA PRO A 73 3.95 10.51 -13.83
C PRO A 73 5.16 10.88 -14.71
N PHE A 74 5.70 12.08 -14.51
CA PHE A 74 7.05 12.45 -14.94
C PHE A 74 7.96 12.43 -13.71
N ILE A 75 9.01 11.64 -13.78
CA ILE A 75 9.86 11.32 -12.64
C ILE A 75 11.22 11.95 -12.89
N PHE A 76 11.79 12.55 -11.86
CA PHE A 76 13.14 13.07 -11.86
C PHE A 76 13.88 12.58 -10.62
N ALA A 77 15.14 12.22 -10.77
CA ALA A 77 16.02 11.85 -9.66
C ALA A 77 17.03 12.96 -9.41
N SER A 78 17.36 13.19 -8.14
CA SER A 78 18.33 14.17 -7.71
C SER A 78 19.75 13.75 -8.10
N GLU A 79 20.53 14.71 -8.59
CA GLU A 79 21.95 14.57 -8.89
C GLU A 79 22.82 15.12 -7.74
N ASP A 80 24.11 14.80 -7.75
CA ASP A 80 25.06 15.20 -6.69
C ASP A 80 25.23 16.73 -6.59
N ASP A 81 24.96 17.45 -7.69
CA ASP A 81 25.01 18.92 -7.75
C ASP A 81 23.72 19.59 -7.26
N GLY A 82 22.75 18.81 -6.80
CA GLY A 82 21.43 19.29 -6.35
C GLY A 82 20.43 19.54 -7.48
N SER A 83 20.80 19.29 -8.74
CA SER A 83 19.88 19.31 -9.87
C SER A 83 19.04 18.03 -9.96
N PHE A 84 18.13 17.97 -10.93
CA PHE A 84 17.25 16.84 -11.15
C PHE A 84 17.32 16.36 -12.60
N GLY A 85 17.74 15.11 -12.78
CA GLY A 85 17.76 14.42 -14.06
C GLY A 85 16.46 13.66 -14.32
N PHE A 86 15.94 13.72 -15.54
CA PHE A 86 14.73 13.00 -15.93
C PHE A 86 14.93 11.48 -15.90
N LEU A 87 13.94 10.75 -15.39
CA LEU A 87 13.86 9.29 -15.48
C LEU A 87 12.84 8.93 -16.56
N PRO A 88 13.28 8.42 -17.73
CA PRO A 88 12.38 8.08 -18.82
C PRO A 88 11.49 6.88 -18.49
N TYR A 89 11.97 5.97 -17.64
CA TYR A 89 11.23 4.81 -17.19
C TYR A 89 10.92 4.89 -15.69
N ARG A 90 9.90 4.12 -15.27
CA ARG A 90 9.52 4.04 -13.85
C ARG A 90 10.67 3.48 -13.01
N THR A 91 10.77 3.99 -11.79
CA THR A 91 11.64 3.48 -10.73
C THR A 91 10.89 2.41 -9.92
N ASP A 92 11.65 1.52 -9.30
CA ASP A 92 11.20 0.46 -8.39
C ASP A 92 11.35 0.84 -6.91
N THR A 93 11.73 2.09 -6.62
CA THR A 93 11.80 2.58 -5.23
C THR A 93 10.45 2.45 -4.53
N VAL A 94 10.49 1.95 -3.30
CA VAL A 94 9.28 1.65 -2.50
C VAL A 94 8.41 2.90 -2.33
N THR A 95 9.01 4.05 -2.02
CA THR A 95 8.26 5.31 -1.87
C THR A 95 7.53 5.71 -3.15
N TYR A 96 8.18 5.60 -4.31
CA TYR A 96 7.52 5.90 -5.59
C TYR A 96 6.33 4.99 -5.82
N GLN A 97 6.49 3.68 -5.60
CA GLN A 97 5.40 2.72 -5.76
C GLN A 97 4.21 3.04 -4.85
N LEU A 98 4.48 3.35 -3.58
CA LEU A 98 3.44 3.75 -2.62
C LEU A 98 2.68 5.01 -3.07
N VAL A 99 3.40 6.03 -3.56
CA VAL A 99 2.77 7.29 -4.00
C VAL A 99 2.01 7.12 -5.31
N ASP A 100 2.57 6.40 -6.30
CA ASP A 100 1.91 6.12 -7.58
C ASP A 100 0.64 5.28 -7.38
N ASP A 101 0.70 4.23 -6.55
CA ASP A 101 -0.46 3.40 -6.22
C ASP A 101 -1.54 4.18 -5.47
N TRP A 102 -1.16 4.99 -4.47
CA TRP A 102 -2.11 5.86 -3.76
C TRP A 102 -2.76 6.85 -4.73
N PHE A 103 -1.97 7.53 -5.56
CA PHE A 103 -2.46 8.54 -6.51
C PHE A 103 -3.50 7.98 -7.48
N ASN A 104 -3.29 6.76 -7.98
CA ASN A 104 -4.18 6.09 -8.91
C ASN A 104 -5.33 5.32 -8.23
N SER A 105 -5.36 5.25 -6.90
CA SER A 105 -6.42 4.56 -6.16
C SER A 105 -7.71 5.40 -6.07
N MET A 106 -8.83 4.73 -5.76
CA MET A 106 -10.10 5.42 -5.48
C MET A 106 -10.07 6.28 -4.20
N TRP A 107 -9.02 6.13 -3.37
CA TRP A 107 -8.74 6.91 -2.16
C TRP A 107 -7.55 7.86 -2.36
N GLY A 108 -7.11 8.05 -3.60
CA GLY A 108 -6.07 8.99 -3.98
C GLY A 108 -6.43 10.44 -3.66
N PRO A 109 -5.58 11.40 -4.03
CA PRO A 109 -5.83 12.80 -3.74
C PRO A 109 -7.20 13.19 -4.31
N ALA A 110 -8.04 13.79 -3.45
CA ALA A 110 -9.31 14.34 -3.89
C ALA A 110 -9.08 15.27 -5.10
N ALA A 111 -10.03 15.28 -6.04
CA ALA A 111 -10.01 16.16 -7.21
C ALA A 111 -10.19 17.66 -6.85
N THR A 112 -10.05 18.01 -5.57
CA THR A 112 -10.12 19.36 -5.03
C THR A 112 -8.73 20.00 -5.06
N ALA A 113 -8.64 21.34 -5.03
CA ALA A 113 -7.33 22.02 -5.00
C ALA A 113 -6.50 21.62 -3.77
N ASN A 114 -7.17 21.35 -2.64
CA ASN A 114 -6.58 21.01 -1.34
C ASN A 114 -6.90 19.56 -0.97
N PRO A 115 -5.99 18.61 -1.25
CA PRO A 115 -6.19 17.23 -0.82
C PRO A 115 -6.06 17.15 0.71
N ALA A 116 -6.87 16.30 1.33
CA ALA A 116 -6.78 16.04 2.76
C ALA A 116 -5.53 15.18 3.02
N TYR A 117 -4.51 15.79 3.61
CA TYR A 117 -3.34 15.08 4.13
C TYR A 117 -3.60 14.64 5.58
N CYS A 118 -2.77 13.70 6.06
CA CYS A 118 -2.71 13.39 7.48
C CYS A 118 -2.45 14.67 8.28
N THR A 119 -3.25 14.91 9.31
CA THR A 119 -3.09 16.01 10.25
C THR A 119 -1.89 15.76 11.16
N GLY A 120 -1.38 16.81 11.81
CA GLY A 120 -0.35 16.65 12.84
C GLY A 120 -0.79 15.72 13.99
N GLU A 121 -2.09 15.69 14.30
CA GLU A 121 -2.65 14.75 15.28
C GLU A 121 -2.63 13.30 14.78
N ASP A 122 -2.83 13.05 13.48
CA ASP A 122 -2.65 11.71 12.89
C ASP A 122 -1.21 11.22 13.04
N ILE A 123 -0.23 12.12 12.82
CA ILE A 123 1.19 11.80 12.98
C ILE A 123 1.56 11.54 14.45
N LYS A 124 1.08 12.37 15.40
CA LYS A 124 1.27 12.12 16.84
C LYS A 124 0.62 10.81 17.29
N ARG A 125 -0.46 10.40 16.62
CA ARG A 125 -1.13 9.11 16.83
C ARG A 125 -0.43 7.93 16.17
N ALA A 126 0.69 8.12 15.47
CA ALA A 126 1.53 7.03 14.99
C ALA A 126 2.29 6.38 16.14
N THR A 127 2.23 5.05 16.25
CA THR A 127 3.05 4.28 17.21
C THR A 127 4.35 3.82 16.58
N HIS A 128 4.41 3.82 15.26
CA HIS A 128 5.52 3.34 14.48
C HIS A 128 5.87 4.38 13.41
N ARG A 129 7.17 4.63 13.25
CA ARG A 129 7.71 5.46 12.18
C ARG A 129 8.68 4.61 11.38
N VAL A 130 8.49 4.63 10.07
CA VAL A 130 9.16 3.71 9.17
C VAL A 130 9.87 4.47 8.07
N SER A 131 11.17 4.25 7.87
CA SER A 131 11.88 4.81 6.73
C SER A 131 11.70 3.91 5.51
N PRO A 132 11.11 4.38 4.39
CA PRO A 132 10.97 3.59 3.18
C PRO A 132 12.28 3.45 2.38
N VAL A 133 13.30 4.21 2.74
CA VAL A 133 14.63 4.13 2.14
C VAL A 133 15.62 3.58 3.15
N PRO A 134 16.41 2.55 2.80
CA PRO A 134 17.53 2.10 3.61
C PRO A 134 18.53 3.24 3.82
N SER A 135 19.13 3.32 5.01
CA SER A 135 20.20 4.29 5.32
C SER A 135 21.44 4.18 4.41
N SER A 136 21.53 3.13 3.59
CA SER A 136 22.58 2.90 2.58
C SER A 136 22.25 3.43 1.18
N GLY A 137 21.05 3.99 0.94
CA GLY A 137 20.61 4.51 -0.36
C GLY A 137 20.94 5.99 -0.57
N THR A 138 21.73 6.27 -1.62
CA THR A 138 22.20 7.58 -2.10
C THR A 138 22.59 8.55 -0.97
N ALA A 139 23.86 8.44 -0.57
CA ALA A 139 24.47 9.17 0.54
C ALA A 139 24.44 10.71 0.42
N ASN A 140 24.10 11.26 -0.75
CA ASN A 140 24.36 12.67 -1.06
C ASN A 140 23.12 13.57 -1.18
N TRP A 141 21.89 13.04 -1.17
CA TRP A 141 20.70 13.91 -1.26
C TRP A 141 20.32 14.50 0.11
N ALA A 142 20.31 15.83 0.17
CA ALA A 142 20.04 16.63 1.37
C ALA A 142 18.55 16.96 1.60
N GLY A 143 17.65 16.54 0.72
CA GLY A 143 16.23 16.86 0.84
C GLY A 143 15.46 15.96 1.83
N PRO A 144 14.13 16.13 1.92
CA PRO A 144 13.31 15.48 2.93
C PRO A 144 13.21 13.95 2.73
N ARG A 145 13.78 13.20 3.68
CA ARG A 145 13.59 11.75 3.77
C ARG A 145 12.15 11.44 4.17
N SER A 146 11.52 10.51 3.45
CA SER A 146 10.15 10.12 3.76
C SER A 146 10.08 9.31 5.04
N SER A 147 8.89 9.27 5.61
CA SER A 147 8.58 8.32 6.66
C SER A 147 7.14 7.87 6.50
N VAL A 148 6.90 6.57 6.61
CA VAL A 148 5.55 6.01 6.74
C VAL A 148 5.23 5.95 8.24
N PHE A 149 4.13 6.59 8.60
CA PHE A 149 3.63 6.63 9.97
C PHE A 149 2.49 5.64 10.11
N LEU A 150 2.62 4.69 11.04
CA LEU A 150 1.63 3.63 11.24
C LEU A 150 1.10 3.67 12.67
N VAL A 151 -0.20 3.44 12.80
CA VAL A 151 -0.89 3.27 14.08
C VAL A 151 -1.15 1.79 14.26
N GLY A 152 -0.53 1.19 15.28
CA GLY A 152 -0.65 -0.23 15.58
C GLY A 152 -0.12 -0.59 16.97
N ALA A 153 -0.41 -1.79 17.43
CA ALA A 153 0.09 -2.27 18.71
C ALA A 153 0.22 -3.79 18.75
N SER A 154 1.14 -4.27 19.57
CA SER A 154 1.16 -5.65 20.05
C SER A 154 -0.10 -5.94 20.85
N LEU A 155 -0.64 -7.15 20.72
CA LEU A 155 -1.77 -7.57 21.54
C LEU A 155 -1.38 -7.76 23.02
N ASP A 156 -0.11 -8.05 23.30
CA ASP A 156 0.41 -8.24 24.66
C ASP A 156 0.74 -6.92 25.36
N THR A 157 1.16 -5.92 24.58
CA THR A 157 1.50 -4.57 25.06
C THR A 157 0.74 -3.50 24.27
N PRO A 158 -0.59 -3.39 24.48
CA PRO A 158 -1.47 -2.63 23.60
C PRO A 158 -1.37 -1.10 23.76
N GLY A 159 -0.84 -0.61 24.88
CA GLY A 159 -0.69 0.82 25.16
C GLY A 159 -1.99 1.60 24.90
N ARG A 160 -1.92 2.66 24.10
CA ARG A 160 -3.09 3.50 23.78
C ARG A 160 -4.19 2.80 22.98
N LEU A 161 -3.90 1.64 22.38
CA LEU A 161 -4.85 0.85 21.60
C LEU A 161 -5.54 -0.25 22.42
N THR A 162 -5.40 -0.25 23.75
CA THR A 162 -6.01 -1.25 24.67
C THR A 162 -7.47 -1.55 24.35
N THR A 163 -8.33 -0.53 24.20
CA THR A 163 -9.75 -0.74 23.89
C THR A 163 -9.97 -1.45 22.55
N LEU A 164 -9.19 -1.07 21.53
CA LEU A 164 -9.28 -1.69 20.19
C LEU A 164 -8.79 -3.14 20.23
N VAL A 165 -7.66 -3.39 20.89
CA VAL A 165 -7.10 -4.73 21.12
C VAL A 165 -8.10 -5.62 21.83
N SER A 166 -8.68 -5.18 22.95
CA SER A 166 -9.68 -5.97 23.68
C SER A 166 -10.89 -6.32 22.81
N ARG A 167 -11.35 -5.38 21.97
CA ARG A 167 -12.48 -5.62 21.07
C ARG A 167 -12.13 -6.62 19.98
N VAL A 168 -10.98 -6.47 19.33
CA VAL A 168 -10.50 -7.41 18.30
C VAL A 168 -10.33 -8.81 18.89
N THR A 169 -9.70 -8.94 20.05
CA THR A 169 -9.51 -10.22 20.73
C THR A 169 -10.85 -10.87 21.07
N ALA A 170 -11.82 -10.10 21.56
CA ALA A 170 -13.17 -10.60 21.82
C ALA A 170 -13.88 -11.06 20.53
N THR A 171 -13.79 -10.29 19.45
CA THR A 171 -14.36 -10.63 18.15
C THR A 171 -13.73 -11.91 17.58
N ILE A 172 -12.40 -12.06 17.65
CA ILE A 172 -11.71 -13.27 17.18
C ILE A 172 -12.11 -14.48 18.02
N LYS A 173 -12.18 -14.34 19.35
CA LYS A 173 -12.63 -15.42 20.25
C LYS A 173 -14.06 -15.86 19.92
N ASP A 174 -14.96 -14.91 19.71
CA ASP A 174 -16.36 -15.19 19.38
C ASP A 174 -16.50 -15.85 18.00
N LEU A 175 -15.73 -15.40 17.01
CA LEU A 175 -15.66 -15.97 15.67
C LEU A 175 -15.16 -17.42 15.69
N LYS A 176 -14.09 -17.71 16.44
CA LYS A 176 -13.58 -19.07 16.62
C LYS A 176 -14.60 -19.97 17.32
N SER A 177 -15.27 -19.46 18.34
CA SER A 177 -16.30 -20.20 19.09
C SER A 177 -17.51 -20.53 18.20
N ALA A 178 -17.93 -19.59 17.36
CA ALA A 178 -19.02 -19.79 16.39
C ALA A 178 -18.68 -20.93 15.42
N LEU A 179 -17.49 -20.87 14.82
CA LEU A 179 -17.04 -21.86 13.85
C LEU A 179 -16.80 -23.25 14.47
N ALA A 180 -16.37 -23.29 15.74
CA ALA A 180 -16.03 -24.54 16.41
C ALA A 180 -17.25 -25.35 16.87
N GLY A 181 -18.40 -24.72 17.14
CA GLY A 181 -19.52 -25.44 17.74
C GLY A 181 -20.91 -24.81 17.65
N ARG A 182 -21.07 -23.61 17.08
CA ARG A 182 -22.40 -22.97 16.94
C ARG A 182 -22.94 -22.97 15.50
N GLY A 183 -22.15 -23.45 14.55
CA GLY A 183 -22.57 -23.66 13.16
C GLY A 183 -22.28 -22.49 12.22
N ILE A 184 -22.44 -22.74 10.92
CA ILE A 184 -22.07 -21.80 9.85
C ILE A 184 -22.93 -20.54 9.85
N ASP A 185 -24.20 -20.63 10.28
CA ASP A 185 -25.10 -19.48 10.34
C ASP A 185 -24.68 -18.49 11.41
N ASP A 186 -24.39 -18.96 12.63
CA ASP A 186 -23.88 -18.12 13.69
C ASP A 186 -22.51 -17.52 13.32
N PHE A 187 -21.62 -18.32 12.73
CA PHE A 187 -20.35 -17.82 12.23
C PHE A 187 -20.54 -16.68 11.20
N ALA A 188 -21.45 -16.85 10.24
CA ALA A 188 -21.72 -15.88 9.19
C ALA A 188 -22.16 -14.51 9.74
N GLU A 189 -22.79 -14.43 10.91
CA GLU A 189 -23.14 -13.14 11.53
C GLU A 189 -21.92 -12.30 11.96
N ARG A 190 -20.75 -12.92 12.13
CA ARG A 190 -19.48 -12.21 12.42
C ARG A 190 -18.78 -11.71 11.16
N LEU A 191 -19.28 -12.05 9.97
CA LEU A 191 -18.69 -11.64 8.71
C LEU A 191 -19.43 -10.43 8.15
N THR A 192 -18.76 -9.70 7.25
CA THR A 192 -19.47 -8.75 6.37
C THR A 192 -20.56 -9.47 5.56
N PRO A 193 -21.66 -8.79 5.15
CA PRO A 193 -22.75 -9.45 4.42
C PRO A 193 -22.29 -10.25 3.20
N GLU A 194 -21.34 -9.70 2.44
CA GLU A 194 -20.76 -10.38 1.28
C GLU A 194 -19.88 -11.58 1.68
N GLY A 195 -19.07 -11.45 2.74
CA GLY A 195 -18.29 -12.56 3.28
C GLY A 195 -19.17 -13.70 3.82
N ALA A 196 -20.25 -13.34 4.51
CA ALA A 196 -21.25 -14.25 5.05
C ALA A 196 -21.94 -15.05 3.95
N ARG A 197 -22.40 -14.38 2.89
CA ARG A 197 -23.02 -15.02 1.72
C ARG A 197 -22.08 -16.04 1.09
N ARG A 198 -20.85 -15.63 0.76
CA ARG A 198 -19.85 -16.50 0.11
C ARG A 198 -19.49 -17.71 0.96
N VAL A 199 -19.28 -17.52 2.26
CA VAL A 199 -18.89 -18.65 3.11
C VAL A 199 -20.03 -19.66 3.25
N LYS A 200 -21.29 -19.21 3.31
CA LYS A 200 -22.45 -20.11 3.32
C LYS A 200 -22.57 -20.89 2.01
N GLU A 201 -22.41 -20.22 0.87
CA GLU A 201 -22.42 -20.85 -0.47
C GLU A 201 -21.34 -21.92 -0.59
N TRP A 202 -20.09 -21.59 -0.24
CA TRP A 202 -18.99 -22.55 -0.23
C TRP A 202 -19.24 -23.69 0.76
N PHE A 203 -19.70 -23.40 1.98
CA PHE A 203 -19.92 -24.41 3.00
C PHE A 203 -20.98 -25.43 2.58
N ALA A 204 -22.01 -25.01 1.83
CA ALA A 204 -23.05 -25.90 1.31
C ALA A 204 -22.50 -26.98 0.36
N THR A 205 -21.49 -26.65 -0.45
CA THR A 205 -20.90 -27.57 -1.43
C THR A 205 -19.63 -28.27 -0.96
N ALA A 206 -18.92 -27.69 0.02
CA ALA A 206 -17.67 -28.23 0.53
C ALA A 206 -17.85 -29.57 1.24
N ASP A 207 -16.90 -30.48 1.08
CA ASP A 207 -16.91 -31.75 1.78
C ASP A 207 -16.51 -31.62 3.27
N GLN A 208 -16.64 -32.70 4.05
CA GLN A 208 -16.31 -32.65 5.48
C GLN A 208 -14.82 -32.38 5.74
N THR A 209 -13.93 -32.82 4.84
CA THR A 209 -12.48 -32.61 4.96
C THR A 209 -12.14 -31.14 4.74
N GLU A 210 -12.70 -30.53 3.70
CA GLU A 210 -12.55 -29.10 3.39
C GLU A 210 -13.07 -28.21 4.52
N ARG A 211 -14.27 -28.52 5.05
CA ARG A 211 -14.85 -27.81 6.19
C ARG A 211 -13.96 -27.88 7.43
N ARG A 212 -13.42 -29.07 7.75
CA ARG A 212 -12.49 -29.26 8.88
C ARG A 212 -11.18 -28.49 8.68
N ARG A 213 -10.61 -28.50 7.47
CA ARG A 213 -9.39 -27.74 7.15
C ARG A 213 -9.61 -26.24 7.29
N TYR A 214 -10.74 -25.73 6.80
CA TYR A 214 -11.11 -24.31 6.94
C TYR A 214 -11.30 -23.93 8.41
N GLN A 215 -11.99 -24.76 9.18
CA GLN A 215 -12.16 -24.57 10.62
C GLN A 215 -10.80 -24.51 11.34
N ALA A 216 -9.95 -25.51 11.14
CA ALA A 216 -8.61 -25.57 11.73
C ALA A 216 -7.78 -24.32 11.38
N ALA A 217 -7.74 -23.94 10.09
CA ALA A 217 -6.98 -22.80 9.60
C ALA A 217 -7.38 -21.46 10.25
N ILE A 218 -8.61 -21.34 10.76
CA ILE A 218 -9.11 -20.16 11.47
C ILE A 218 -8.93 -20.30 12.97
N THR A 219 -9.26 -21.47 13.55
CA THR A 219 -9.19 -21.68 15.00
C THR A 219 -7.76 -21.67 15.53
N GLU A 220 -6.80 -22.10 14.71
CA GLU A 220 -5.37 -22.15 15.07
C GLU A 220 -4.67 -20.78 14.99
N GLN A 221 -5.28 -19.76 14.38
CA GLN A 221 -4.64 -18.45 14.23
C GLN A 221 -4.44 -17.75 15.57
N GLN A 222 -3.22 -17.36 15.90
CA GLN A 222 -2.92 -16.61 17.12
C GLN A 222 -2.66 -15.14 16.76
N PRO A 223 -3.60 -14.21 17.02
CA PRO A 223 -3.37 -12.80 16.77
C PRO A 223 -2.28 -12.28 17.70
N PHE A 224 -1.36 -11.46 17.18
CA PHE A 224 -0.21 -10.96 17.95
C PHE A 224 0.06 -9.46 17.74
N PHE A 225 -0.36 -8.90 16.59
CA PHE A 225 -0.22 -7.47 16.32
C PHE A 225 -1.42 -6.96 15.52
N LEU A 226 -1.82 -5.70 15.72
CA LEU A 226 -2.82 -5.04 14.89
C LEU A 226 -2.36 -3.67 14.40
N PHE A 227 -2.85 -3.27 13.21
CA PHE A 227 -2.86 -1.90 12.73
C PHE A 227 -4.28 -1.32 12.78
N ASP A 228 -4.37 -0.08 13.26
CA ASP A 228 -5.53 0.77 13.12
C ASP A 228 -5.38 1.60 11.83
N ALA A 229 -6.01 1.12 10.76
CA ALA A 229 -6.08 1.78 9.45
C ALA A 229 -7.52 2.24 9.17
N SER A 230 -8.21 2.73 10.22
CA SER A 230 -9.64 3.08 10.22
C SER A 230 -10.11 3.66 8.88
N PRO A 231 -11.19 3.11 8.28
CA PRO A 231 -12.19 2.22 8.89
C PRO A 231 -11.81 0.72 8.92
N LEU A 232 -10.60 0.37 8.48
CA LEU A 232 -10.09 -1.00 8.47
C LEU A 232 -9.18 -1.28 9.67
N VAL A 233 -9.35 -2.42 10.31
CA VAL A 233 -8.42 -2.93 11.33
C VAL A 233 -7.72 -4.15 10.74
N VAL A 234 -6.40 -4.10 10.65
CA VAL A 234 -5.58 -5.18 10.10
C VAL A 234 -4.96 -5.93 11.26
N VAL A 235 -5.14 -7.24 11.33
CA VAL A 235 -4.66 -8.06 12.45
C VAL A 235 -3.72 -9.12 11.90
N TYR A 236 -2.46 -9.04 12.29
CA TYR A 236 -1.50 -10.11 12.03
C TYR A 236 -1.72 -11.26 13.00
N THR A 237 -1.77 -12.45 12.44
CA THR A 237 -1.91 -13.71 13.16
C THR A 237 -0.76 -14.63 12.80
N LYS A 238 -0.33 -15.46 13.75
CA LYS A 238 0.62 -16.56 13.50
C LYS A 238 -0.17 -17.86 13.46
N SER A 239 0.09 -18.69 12.45
CA SER A 239 -0.17 -20.11 12.51
C SER A 239 1.18 -20.85 12.64
N PRO A 240 1.20 -22.15 12.95
CA PRO A 240 2.45 -22.92 13.04
C PRO A 240 3.33 -22.86 11.79
N VAL A 241 2.78 -22.46 10.64
CA VAL A 241 3.45 -22.54 9.33
C VAL A 241 3.73 -21.15 8.74
N VAL A 242 2.95 -20.10 9.08
CA VAL A 242 3.07 -18.80 8.42
C VAL A 242 2.41 -17.66 9.21
N VAL A 243 2.85 -16.43 8.97
CA VAL A 243 2.11 -15.22 9.37
C VAL A 243 0.94 -15.00 8.41
N GLN A 244 -0.25 -14.74 8.93
CA GLN A 244 -1.46 -14.45 8.17
C GLN A 244 -2.04 -13.11 8.61
N VAL A 245 -3.02 -12.62 7.83
CA VAL A 245 -3.66 -11.33 8.07
C VAL A 245 -5.17 -11.50 8.06
N MET A 246 -5.81 -11.04 9.14
CA MET A 246 -7.26 -10.89 9.24
C MET A 246 -7.63 -9.41 9.13
N TYR A 247 -8.77 -9.13 8.50
CA TYR A 247 -9.25 -7.78 8.24
C TYR A 247 -10.60 -7.55 8.91
N PHE A 248 -10.74 -6.52 9.70
CA PHE A 248 -12.01 -6.18 10.34
C PHE A 248 -12.47 -4.79 9.94
N THR A 249 -13.78 -4.63 9.74
CA THR A 249 -14.41 -3.34 9.51
C THR A 249 -15.47 -3.07 10.56
N PHE A 250 -15.66 -1.80 10.90
CA PHE A 250 -16.73 -1.40 11.81
C PHE A 250 -18.08 -1.34 11.08
N LYS A 251 -19.12 -1.90 11.70
CA LYS A 251 -20.52 -1.69 11.34
C LYS A 251 -21.18 -0.69 12.29
N ALA A 252 -22.35 -0.16 11.91
CA ALA A 252 -23.24 0.59 12.79
C ALA A 252 -23.41 -0.16 14.15
N GLY A 253 -23.34 0.59 15.25
CA GLY A 253 -23.26 0.01 16.60
C GLY A 253 -21.85 -0.40 17.03
N ASN A 254 -20.82 -0.03 16.26
CA ASN A 254 -19.40 -0.18 16.61
C ASN A 254 -18.93 -1.65 16.74
N ARG A 255 -19.67 -2.58 16.14
CA ARG A 255 -19.34 -4.01 16.04
C ARG A 255 -18.32 -4.24 14.92
N LEU A 256 -17.25 -4.96 15.21
CA LEU A 256 -16.27 -5.41 14.22
C LEU A 256 -16.81 -6.64 13.48
N LEU A 257 -16.70 -6.61 12.15
CA LEU A 257 -17.02 -7.73 11.28
C LEU A 257 -15.78 -8.16 10.50
N TRP A 258 -15.57 -9.47 10.38
CA TRP A 258 -14.51 -10.01 9.56
C TRP A 258 -14.85 -9.82 8.07
N THR A 259 -14.00 -9.10 7.35
CA THR A 259 -14.03 -9.05 5.88
C THR A 259 -13.10 -10.15 5.36
N ASN A 260 -13.70 -11.17 4.75
CA ASN A 260 -13.07 -12.44 4.40
C ASN A 260 -11.77 -12.23 3.61
N SER A 261 -10.69 -12.93 4.00
CA SER A 261 -9.32 -12.81 3.46
C SER A 261 -9.12 -13.38 2.06
N SER A 262 -10.16 -13.96 1.46
CA SER A 262 -10.11 -14.63 0.15
C SER A 262 -10.17 -13.66 -1.05
N TYR A 263 -10.37 -12.36 -0.82
CA TYR A 263 -10.19 -11.34 -1.85
C TYR A 263 -8.82 -10.67 -1.67
N ILE A 264 -7.77 -11.33 -2.19
CA ILE A 264 -6.45 -10.71 -2.32
C ILE A 264 -6.56 -9.63 -3.39
N THR A 265 -6.83 -8.39 -2.97
CA THR A 265 -6.66 -7.24 -3.86
C THR A 265 -5.16 -7.00 -4.06
N VAL A 266 -4.78 -6.21 -5.06
CA VAL A 266 -3.38 -5.73 -5.16
C VAL A 266 -2.97 -5.01 -3.87
N ALA A 267 -3.90 -4.26 -3.25
CA ALA A 267 -3.68 -3.58 -1.97
C ALA A 267 -3.41 -4.53 -0.79
N ASP A 268 -3.97 -5.76 -0.81
CA ASP A 268 -3.73 -6.80 0.21
C ASP A 268 -2.25 -7.25 0.24
N ARG A 269 -1.52 -7.08 -0.87
CA ARG A 269 -0.10 -7.43 -0.95
C ARG A 269 0.74 -6.64 0.04
N VAL A 270 0.38 -5.39 0.33
CA VAL A 270 1.12 -4.51 1.25
C VAL A 270 1.20 -5.11 2.66
N PHE A 271 0.17 -5.83 3.10
CA PHE A 271 0.14 -6.44 4.44
C PHE A 271 0.57 -7.91 4.44
N LYS A 272 0.37 -8.63 3.34
CA LYS A 272 0.68 -10.07 3.25
C LYS A 272 2.06 -10.40 2.69
N ARG A 273 2.76 -9.43 2.07
CA ARG A 273 4.08 -9.61 1.47
C ARG A 273 4.89 -8.30 1.55
N GLY A 274 6.20 -8.42 1.45
CA GLY A 274 7.09 -7.26 1.41
C GLY A 274 7.26 -6.58 2.77
N PRO A 275 7.71 -5.32 2.79
CA PRO A 275 8.34 -4.74 3.97
C PRO A 275 7.49 -4.68 5.26
N LEU A 276 6.18 -4.45 5.17
CA LEU A 276 5.32 -4.46 6.38
C LEU A 276 5.07 -5.88 6.91
N TYR A 277 4.96 -6.86 6.01
CA TYR A 277 4.87 -8.26 6.40
C TYR A 277 6.18 -8.73 7.06
N ASP A 278 7.32 -8.39 6.45
CA ASP A 278 8.64 -8.76 6.95
C ASP A 278 8.94 -8.09 8.29
N ALA A 279 8.48 -6.86 8.50
CA ALA A 279 8.59 -6.16 9.78
C ALA A 279 7.61 -6.69 10.85
N ALA A 280 6.53 -7.39 10.47
CA ALA A 280 5.61 -8.02 11.41
C ALA A 280 6.09 -9.42 11.88
N ALA A 281 6.92 -10.09 11.10
CA ALA A 281 7.43 -11.43 11.40
C ALA A 281 8.33 -11.57 12.66
N PRO A 282 9.16 -10.59 13.07
CA PRO A 282 10.07 -10.70 14.21
C PRO A 282 9.34 -10.89 15.55
N ASP A 283 10.09 -11.31 16.57
CA ASP A 283 9.57 -11.45 17.95
C ASP A 283 9.13 -10.12 18.55
N GLN A 284 9.76 -9.03 18.14
CA GLN A 284 9.30 -7.67 18.36
C GLN A 284 8.91 -7.06 17.02
N PRO A 285 7.63 -7.18 16.61
CA PRO A 285 7.13 -6.59 15.39
C PRO A 285 7.48 -5.11 15.34
N PHE A 286 8.00 -4.66 14.20
CA PHE A 286 8.23 -3.24 13.94
C PHE A 286 9.20 -2.54 14.93
N SER A 287 10.13 -3.28 15.56
CA SER A 287 11.09 -2.75 16.54
C SER A 287 12.27 -1.95 15.96
N SER A 288 12.58 -2.12 14.67
CA SER A 288 13.56 -1.28 13.95
C SER A 288 13.16 -1.15 12.48
N ILE A 289 12.32 -0.16 12.18
CA ILE A 289 11.61 -0.10 10.91
C ILE A 289 12.33 0.83 9.93
N ALA A 290 13.40 0.32 9.34
CA ALA A 290 13.64 0.65 7.93
C ALA A 290 12.85 -0.39 7.12
N LEU A 291 12.03 0.05 6.15
CA LEU A 291 11.67 -0.86 5.06
C LEU A 291 13.00 -1.20 4.39
N LYS A 292 13.44 -2.46 4.51
CA LYS A 292 14.60 -2.97 3.80
C LYS A 292 14.23 -3.31 2.37
#